data_AF-A0A177EVW2-F1
#
_entry.id   AF-A0A177EVW2-F1
#
_cell.length_a   1.000
_cell.length_b   1.000
_cell.length_c   1.000
_cell.angle_alpha   90.00
_cell.angle_beta   90.00
_cell.angle_gamma   90.00
#
_symmetry.space_group_name_H-M   'P 1'
#
loop_
_entity.id
_entity.type
_entity.pdbx_description
1 polymer ?
#
loop_
_entity_poly.entity_id
_entity_poly.type
_entity_poly.pdbx_seq_one_letter_code
_entity_poly.pdbx_strand_id
1 'polypeptide(L)'
;MLEVYCDPCTVNSRKVLAGLDLLGTQYHFNHIDYFTNEHKSPEYLKINPHGTVPAAVDGDLQITESNAILQYAADACGSMYPKDPKQRCAVNRWLLWEASVWFPSCYIYLVEYVVKPLLQAEPDQAAIDAEAPKWHKHAAILDEQLSKTKWLAGDDVTIADIAIAAPMHLHAAQRLPLEKYPHLTRWLTDQVEKLPQWQKTQTAVDRALLPGKATTANGTATFTRANFNYTKDVEQRTELYFYECEAAKDIHEPGDDPHEMTVTDGWHRADSFSVDKEGFSLSHFKTGFETWEDEASVREQFYPEIVEFLKNTTGALRVLVFDHTIRTQRNEAKKLTQQTNTSQRAPVMLVHCDYTAESGPARVRQLLQDEAEDLLSRRVAFFNVWKPLHHTVEERPLAMCDVSSAPMEDFFKLYLQYRDRVGENYVMRHSPNHKWWYFPKMTPEQVITLKTYDSETDGRARFVGHSAFEDLNSAPNAPIRESIEIRTIAFF
;
A
#
# COMPACT_ATOMS: atom_id res chain seq x y z
N MET A 1 -12.52 -20.00 23.97
CA MET A 1 -12.20 -18.93 23.00
C MET A 1 -12.91 -19.31 21.73
N LEU A 2 -13.61 -18.38 21.09
CA LEU A 2 -14.45 -18.69 19.95
C LEU A 2 -13.58 -19.07 18.74
N GLU A 3 -13.78 -20.25 18.16
CA GLU A 3 -13.15 -20.65 16.91
C GLU A 3 -14.04 -20.21 15.75
N VAL A 4 -13.53 -19.40 14.81
CA VAL A 4 -14.30 -18.89 13.67
C VAL A 4 -13.72 -19.44 12.39
N TYR A 5 -14.55 -20.11 11.60
CA TYR A 5 -14.16 -20.75 10.34
C TYR A 5 -14.79 -19.99 9.18
N CYS A 6 -13.97 -19.33 8.35
CA CYS A 6 -14.49 -18.55 7.25
C CYS A 6 -13.45 -18.17 6.18
N ASP A 7 -13.96 -17.77 5.02
CA ASP A 7 -13.20 -17.01 4.02
C ASP A 7 -13.49 -15.50 4.21
N PRO A 8 -12.51 -14.68 4.62
CA PRO A 8 -12.71 -13.26 4.89
C PRO A 8 -13.30 -12.45 3.72
N CYS A 9 -13.16 -12.92 2.48
CA CYS A 9 -13.68 -12.18 1.33
C CYS A 9 -15.19 -12.35 1.10
N THR A 10 -15.83 -13.34 1.72
CA THR A 10 -17.25 -13.60 1.50
C THR A 10 -18.12 -12.71 2.38
N VAL A 11 -19.28 -12.28 1.86
CA VAL A 11 -20.18 -11.30 2.49
C VAL A 11 -20.50 -11.61 3.95
N ASN A 12 -20.96 -12.83 4.22
CA ASN A 12 -21.38 -13.25 5.56
C ASN A 12 -20.20 -13.44 6.51
N SER A 13 -19.00 -13.74 5.98
CA SER A 13 -17.79 -13.88 6.77
C SER A 13 -17.26 -12.52 7.18
N ARG A 14 -17.21 -11.56 6.24
CA ARG A 14 -16.92 -10.16 6.53
C ARG A 14 -17.87 -9.59 7.60
N LYS A 15 -19.16 -9.90 7.50
CA LYS A 15 -20.17 -9.54 8.52
C LYS A 15 -19.78 -10.02 9.92
N VAL A 16 -19.40 -11.30 10.05
CA VAL A 16 -19.00 -11.89 11.33
C VAL A 16 -17.69 -11.26 11.83
N LEU A 17 -16.65 -11.17 11.01
CA LEU A 17 -15.37 -10.61 11.42
C LEU A 17 -15.50 -9.16 11.89
N ALA A 18 -16.18 -8.30 11.11
CA ALA A 18 -16.40 -6.91 11.48
C ALA A 18 -17.26 -6.80 12.76
N GLY A 19 -18.27 -7.65 12.92
CA GLY A 19 -19.13 -7.64 14.10
C GLY A 19 -18.46 -8.15 15.36
N LEU A 20 -17.64 -9.21 15.29
CA LEU A 20 -16.86 -9.72 16.42
C LEU A 20 -15.83 -8.69 16.89
N ASP A 21 -15.13 -8.05 15.96
CA ASP A 21 -14.19 -6.97 16.25
C ASP A 21 -14.91 -5.78 16.89
N LEU A 22 -16.11 -5.43 16.43
CA LEU A 22 -16.93 -4.34 16.98
C LEU A 22 -17.31 -4.64 18.44
N LEU A 23 -17.64 -5.90 18.74
CA LEU A 23 -17.99 -6.37 20.07
C LEU A 23 -16.78 -6.55 21.00
N GLY A 24 -15.55 -6.50 20.46
CA GLY A 24 -14.32 -6.81 21.20
C GLY A 24 -14.18 -8.29 21.55
N THR A 25 -14.89 -9.17 20.85
CA THR A 25 -14.89 -10.62 21.11
C THR A 25 -13.55 -11.22 20.71
N GLN A 26 -12.90 -11.95 21.62
CA GLN A 26 -11.68 -12.70 21.30
C GLN A 26 -12.05 -13.99 20.55
N TYR A 27 -11.44 -14.19 19.38
CA TYR A 27 -11.65 -15.38 18.57
C TYR A 27 -10.35 -15.84 17.91
N HIS A 28 -10.27 -17.13 17.62
CA HIS A 28 -9.24 -17.72 16.77
C HIS A 28 -9.80 -17.87 15.35
N PHE A 29 -9.03 -17.41 14.38
CA PHE A 29 -9.42 -17.40 12.97
C PHE A 29 -8.89 -18.66 12.27
N ASN A 30 -9.80 -19.42 11.68
CA ASN A 30 -9.52 -20.59 10.85
C ASN A 30 -9.94 -20.28 9.41
N HIS A 31 -8.97 -20.19 8.51
CA HIS A 31 -9.24 -19.94 7.10
C HIS A 31 -9.91 -21.16 6.46
N ILE A 32 -10.99 -20.92 5.69
CA ILE A 32 -11.65 -21.92 4.85
C ILE A 32 -11.74 -21.33 3.46
N ASP A 33 -10.97 -21.85 2.51
CA ASP A 33 -10.90 -21.32 1.16
C ASP A 33 -12.22 -21.59 0.40
N TYR A 34 -12.93 -20.51 0.08
CA TYR A 34 -14.20 -20.61 -0.61
C TYR A 34 -14.03 -21.06 -2.07
N PHE A 35 -12.98 -20.59 -2.74
CA PHE A 35 -12.77 -20.80 -4.17
C PHE A 35 -12.25 -22.20 -4.52
N THR A 36 -11.54 -22.85 -3.60
CA THR A 36 -11.10 -24.25 -3.74
C THR A 36 -12.15 -25.26 -3.28
N ASN A 37 -13.33 -24.80 -2.86
CA ASN A 37 -14.41 -25.62 -2.28
C ASN A 37 -14.05 -26.30 -0.94
N GLU A 38 -13.14 -25.77 -0.14
CA GLU A 38 -12.79 -26.33 1.18
C GLU A 38 -14.01 -26.38 2.13
N HIS A 39 -14.92 -25.41 1.99
CA HIS A 39 -16.20 -25.35 2.68
C HIS A 39 -17.18 -26.50 2.35
N LYS A 40 -16.82 -27.39 1.41
CA LYS A 40 -17.54 -28.62 1.08
C LYS A 40 -16.79 -29.90 1.51
N SER A 41 -15.61 -29.76 2.12
CA SER A 41 -14.81 -30.90 2.56
C SER A 41 -15.52 -31.71 3.65
N PRO A 42 -15.30 -33.04 3.72
CA PRO A 42 -15.83 -33.88 4.81
C PRO A 42 -15.43 -33.39 6.21
N GLU A 43 -14.26 -32.76 6.33
CA GLU A 43 -13.74 -32.17 7.56
C GLU A 43 -14.58 -30.96 7.98
N TYR A 44 -14.81 -30.02 7.06
CA TYR A 44 -15.60 -28.82 7.35
C TYR A 44 -17.09 -29.12 7.52
N LEU A 45 -17.64 -30.09 6.80
CA LEU A 45 -19.06 -30.48 6.93
C LEU A 45 -19.41 -31.05 8.31
N LYS A 46 -18.41 -31.49 9.10
CA LYS A 46 -18.60 -31.85 10.52
C LYS A 46 -18.81 -30.63 11.43
N ILE A 47 -18.43 -29.44 10.97
CA ILE A 47 -18.59 -28.15 11.66
C ILE A 47 -19.84 -27.44 11.16
N ASN A 48 -20.02 -27.36 9.85
CA ASN A 48 -21.22 -26.79 9.24
C ASN A 48 -21.80 -27.74 8.18
N PRO A 49 -22.87 -28.50 8.50
CA PRO A 49 -23.46 -29.46 7.57
C PRO A 49 -24.11 -28.82 6.35
N HIS A 50 -24.37 -27.50 6.36
CA HIS A 50 -24.84 -26.77 5.17
C HIS A 50 -23.72 -26.52 4.15
N GLY A 51 -22.47 -26.70 4.55
CA GLY A 51 -21.30 -26.40 3.73
C GLY A 51 -21.32 -24.94 3.28
N THR A 52 -21.48 -24.01 4.22
CA THR A 52 -21.43 -22.56 3.99
C THR A 52 -20.44 -21.93 4.96
N VAL A 53 -19.94 -20.75 4.64
CA VAL A 53 -19.13 -19.93 5.55
C VAL A 53 -19.90 -18.65 5.88
N PRO A 54 -19.74 -18.09 7.09
CA PRO A 54 -18.90 -18.54 8.21
C PRO A 54 -19.60 -19.60 9.09
N ALA A 55 -18.81 -20.26 9.93
CA ALA A 55 -19.27 -21.06 11.08
C ALA A 55 -18.42 -20.74 12.32
N ALA A 56 -18.92 -21.04 13.51
CA ALA A 56 -18.15 -20.87 14.75
C ALA A 56 -18.31 -22.04 15.71
N VAL A 57 -17.31 -22.27 16.56
CA VAL A 57 -17.30 -23.29 17.60
C VAL A 57 -16.87 -22.67 18.93
N ASP A 58 -17.63 -22.93 19.99
CA ASP A 58 -17.26 -22.59 21.37
C ASP A 58 -17.44 -23.82 22.28
N GLY A 59 -16.34 -24.53 22.53
CA GLY A 59 -16.37 -25.83 23.20
C GLY A 59 -17.17 -26.85 22.37
N ASP A 60 -18.24 -27.39 22.96
CA ASP A 60 -19.13 -28.36 22.29
C ASP A 60 -20.22 -27.70 21.43
N LEU A 61 -20.36 -26.37 21.50
CA LEU A 61 -21.37 -25.64 20.75
C LEU A 61 -20.88 -25.31 19.34
N GLN A 62 -21.55 -25.86 18.33
CA GLN A 62 -21.39 -25.45 16.94
C GLN A 62 -22.48 -24.43 16.57
N ILE A 63 -22.07 -23.31 15.98
CA ILE A 63 -22.96 -22.23 15.58
C ILE A 63 -22.83 -22.02 14.07
N THR A 64 -23.94 -22.20 13.37
CA THR A 64 -24.11 -21.85 11.96
C THR A 64 -24.95 -20.58 11.85
N GLU A 65 -24.98 -19.96 10.67
CA GLU A 65 -25.61 -18.67 10.39
C GLU A 65 -24.89 -17.45 10.97
N SER A 66 -24.50 -16.52 10.09
CA SER A 66 -23.73 -15.32 10.46
C SER A 66 -24.42 -14.45 11.53
N ASN A 67 -25.74 -14.23 11.42
CA ASN A 67 -26.49 -13.45 12.40
C ASN A 67 -26.65 -14.17 13.75
N ALA A 68 -26.61 -15.51 13.78
CA ALA A 68 -26.64 -16.27 15.03
C ALA A 68 -25.29 -16.18 15.76
N ILE A 69 -24.17 -16.27 15.02
CA ILE A 69 -22.81 -16.05 15.55
C ILE A 69 -22.70 -14.66 16.19
N LEU A 70 -23.19 -13.62 15.50
CA LEU A 70 -23.19 -12.25 16.05
C LEU A 70 -24.05 -12.10 17.31
N GLN A 71 -25.26 -12.68 17.33
CA GLN A 71 -26.12 -12.64 18.52
C GLN A 71 -25.46 -13.36 19.71
N TYR A 72 -24.89 -14.55 19.49
CA TYR A 72 -24.17 -15.32 20.51
C TYR A 72 -23.03 -14.50 21.13
N ALA A 73 -22.17 -13.93 20.27
CA ALA A 73 -21.06 -13.11 20.72
C ALA A 73 -21.53 -11.84 21.44
N ALA A 74 -22.61 -11.21 20.96
CA ALA A 74 -23.10 -9.97 21.54
C ALA A 74 -23.80 -10.15 22.90
N ASP A 75 -24.42 -11.31 23.17
CA ASP A 75 -25.03 -11.61 24.47
C ASP A 75 -24.00 -11.63 25.63
N ALA A 76 -22.73 -11.89 25.33
CA ALA A 76 -21.62 -11.81 26.28
C ALA A 76 -21.17 -10.37 26.59
N CYS A 77 -21.31 -9.45 25.62
CA CYS A 77 -20.84 -8.06 25.72
C CYS A 77 -21.94 -7.11 26.27
N GLY A 78 -23.22 -7.36 25.96
CA GLY A 78 -24.37 -6.58 26.44
C GLY A 78 -24.53 -5.18 25.83
N SER A 79 -23.44 -4.52 25.44
CA SER A 79 -23.46 -3.34 24.55
C SER A 79 -23.65 -3.79 23.10
N MET A 80 -24.42 -3.04 22.30
CA MET A 80 -24.70 -3.30 20.87
C MET A 80 -25.69 -4.46 20.56
N TYR A 81 -26.17 -5.16 21.60
CA TYR A 81 -27.31 -6.09 21.54
C TYR A 81 -28.12 -6.04 22.86
N PRO A 82 -29.05 -5.08 23.00
CA PRO A 82 -29.72 -4.81 24.27
C PRO A 82 -30.47 -6.02 24.84
N LYS A 83 -30.51 -6.15 26.17
CA LYS A 83 -31.29 -7.21 26.86
C LYS A 83 -32.76 -6.85 27.03
N ASP A 84 -33.12 -5.56 26.95
CA ASP A 84 -34.52 -5.13 26.97
C ASP A 84 -35.28 -5.73 25.77
N PRO A 85 -36.42 -6.42 25.98
CA PRO A 85 -37.13 -7.09 24.89
C PRO A 85 -37.57 -6.17 23.76
N LYS A 86 -37.92 -4.90 24.04
CA LYS A 86 -38.40 -3.97 23.01
C LYS A 86 -37.24 -3.46 22.16
N GLN A 87 -36.13 -3.09 22.80
CA GLN A 87 -34.92 -2.69 22.09
C GLN A 87 -34.32 -3.86 21.30
N ARG A 88 -34.28 -5.07 21.89
CA ARG A 88 -33.83 -6.29 21.21
C ARG A 88 -34.69 -6.61 20.00
N CYS A 89 -36.01 -6.41 20.09
CA CYS A 89 -36.92 -6.60 18.97
C CYS A 89 -36.56 -5.70 17.78
N ALA A 90 -36.16 -4.44 18.04
CA ALA A 90 -35.72 -3.52 16.97
C ALA A 90 -34.48 -4.05 16.22
N VAL A 91 -33.49 -4.59 16.95
CA VAL A 91 -32.29 -5.20 16.35
C VAL A 91 -32.64 -6.50 15.61
N ASN A 92 -33.36 -7.41 16.25
CA ASN A 92 -33.73 -8.71 15.69
C ASN A 92 -34.55 -8.57 14.40
N ARG A 93 -35.45 -7.58 14.35
CA ARG A 93 -36.21 -7.27 13.12
C ARG A 93 -35.27 -7.04 11.94
N TRP A 94 -34.21 -6.25 12.13
CA TRP A 94 -33.26 -5.94 11.07
C TRP A 94 -32.37 -7.14 10.72
N LEU A 95 -31.89 -7.91 11.70
CA LEU A 95 -31.12 -9.14 11.44
C LEU A 95 -31.91 -10.17 10.63
N LEU A 96 -33.19 -10.38 10.98
CA LEU A 96 -34.05 -11.34 10.28
C LEU A 96 -34.44 -10.83 8.89
N TRP A 97 -34.74 -9.53 8.77
CA TRP A 97 -35.05 -8.92 7.48
C TRP A 97 -33.83 -8.88 6.55
N GLU A 98 -32.64 -8.68 7.10
CA GLU A 98 -31.39 -8.75 6.35
C GLU A 98 -31.24 -10.10 5.65
N ALA A 99 -31.28 -11.18 6.42
CA ALA A 99 -31.06 -12.53 5.90
C ALA A 99 -32.14 -12.97 4.90
N SER A 100 -33.40 -12.59 5.15
CA SER A 100 -34.55 -13.08 4.35
C SER A 100 -34.92 -12.20 3.15
N VAL A 101 -34.55 -10.92 3.16
CA VAL A 101 -35.00 -9.94 2.16
C VAL A 101 -33.86 -9.13 1.58
N TRP A 102 -33.05 -8.48 2.43
CA TRP A 102 -32.04 -7.52 1.97
C TRP A 102 -30.85 -8.19 1.29
N PHE A 103 -30.31 -9.25 1.91
CA PHE A 103 -29.17 -9.99 1.41
C PHE A 103 -29.45 -10.56 0.01
N PRO A 104 -30.54 -11.33 -0.23
CA PRO A 104 -30.80 -11.87 -1.56
C PRO A 104 -30.93 -10.79 -2.64
N SER A 105 -31.52 -9.65 -2.30
CA SER A 105 -31.69 -8.52 -3.23
C SER A 105 -30.34 -7.89 -3.62
N CYS A 106 -29.49 -7.58 -2.64
CA CYS A 106 -28.15 -7.05 -2.91
C CYS A 106 -27.20 -8.07 -3.56
N TYR A 107 -27.39 -9.36 -3.26
CA TYR A 107 -26.55 -10.43 -3.76
C TYR A 107 -26.70 -10.62 -5.27
N ILE A 108 -27.88 -10.34 -5.84
CA ILE A 108 -28.06 -10.34 -7.30
C ILE A 108 -27.11 -9.32 -7.95
N TYR A 109 -27.05 -8.09 -7.45
CA TYR A 109 -26.11 -7.07 -7.95
C TYR A 109 -24.64 -7.48 -7.77
N LEU A 110 -24.29 -8.12 -6.65
CA LEU A 110 -22.94 -8.63 -6.42
C LEU A 110 -22.56 -9.70 -7.44
N VAL A 111 -23.43 -10.68 -7.66
CA VAL A 111 -23.16 -11.77 -8.60
C VAL A 111 -23.01 -11.22 -10.01
N GLU A 112 -23.95 -10.40 -10.45
CA GLU A 112 -23.99 -9.92 -11.83
C GLU A 112 -22.87 -8.92 -12.12
N TYR A 113 -22.61 -7.94 -11.26
CA TYR A 113 -21.65 -6.87 -11.54
C TYR A 113 -20.24 -7.07 -10.98
N VAL A 114 -20.02 -8.07 -10.10
CA VAL A 114 -18.70 -8.35 -9.51
C VAL A 114 -18.25 -9.77 -9.79
N VAL A 115 -19.03 -10.78 -9.38
CA VAL A 115 -18.60 -12.19 -9.44
C VAL A 115 -18.54 -12.72 -10.88
N LYS A 116 -19.54 -12.44 -11.72
CA LYS A 116 -19.52 -12.88 -13.12
C LYS A 116 -18.33 -12.28 -13.88
N PRO A 117 -18.08 -10.96 -13.86
CA PRO A 117 -16.89 -10.38 -14.48
C PRO A 117 -15.57 -10.99 -13.98
N LEU A 118 -15.46 -11.26 -12.67
CA LEU A 118 -14.30 -11.94 -12.09
C LEU A 118 -14.06 -13.33 -12.71
N LEU A 119 -15.13 -14.03 -13.06
CA LEU A 119 -15.10 -15.34 -13.73
C LEU A 119 -15.14 -15.22 -15.25
N GLN A 120 -14.87 -14.04 -15.82
CA GLN A 120 -14.90 -13.76 -17.26
C GLN A 120 -16.27 -14.02 -17.91
N ALA A 121 -17.34 -13.88 -17.15
CA ALA A 121 -18.72 -13.94 -17.61
C ALA A 121 -19.35 -12.55 -17.64
N GLU A 122 -20.21 -12.30 -18.62
CA GLU A 122 -20.93 -11.04 -18.75
C GLU A 122 -22.11 -10.96 -17.76
N PRO A 123 -22.40 -9.76 -17.19
CA PRO A 123 -23.61 -9.53 -16.40
C PRO A 123 -24.89 -9.78 -17.21
N ASP A 124 -25.87 -10.41 -16.59
CA ASP A 124 -27.24 -10.54 -17.10
C ASP A 124 -28.06 -9.31 -16.68
N GLN A 125 -28.21 -8.37 -17.60
CA GLN A 125 -28.95 -7.16 -17.35
C GLN A 125 -30.45 -7.42 -17.08
N ALA A 126 -31.03 -8.49 -17.62
CA ALA A 126 -32.44 -8.81 -17.36
C ALA A 126 -32.67 -9.24 -15.91
N ALA A 127 -31.71 -9.94 -15.30
CA ALA A 127 -31.75 -10.28 -13.88
C ALA A 127 -31.71 -9.03 -12.99
N ILE A 128 -30.88 -8.04 -13.36
CA ILE A 128 -30.82 -6.75 -12.68
C ILE A 128 -32.12 -5.96 -12.84
N ASP A 129 -32.63 -5.84 -14.06
CA ASP A 129 -33.85 -5.08 -14.34
C ASP A 129 -35.07 -5.69 -13.62
N ALA A 130 -35.12 -7.02 -13.49
CA ALA A 130 -36.15 -7.73 -12.74
C ALA A 130 -36.05 -7.53 -11.22
N GLU A 131 -34.83 -7.36 -10.68
CA GLU A 131 -34.61 -7.16 -9.25
C GLU A 131 -34.73 -5.69 -8.82
N ALA A 132 -34.41 -4.74 -9.72
CA ALA A 132 -34.36 -3.31 -9.43
C ALA A 132 -35.61 -2.75 -8.72
N PRO A 133 -36.86 -3.13 -9.07
CA PRO A 133 -38.05 -2.66 -8.34
C PRO A 133 -38.08 -3.12 -6.88
N LYS A 134 -37.63 -4.35 -6.59
CA LYS A 134 -37.57 -4.87 -5.21
C LYS A 134 -36.45 -4.19 -4.44
N TRP A 135 -35.27 -4.07 -5.04
CA TRP A 135 -34.13 -3.40 -4.43
C TRP A 135 -34.49 -1.96 -4.04
N HIS A 136 -35.09 -1.20 -4.95
CA HIS A 136 -35.54 0.18 -4.68
C HIS A 136 -36.58 0.28 -3.57
N LYS A 137 -37.52 -0.68 -3.49
CA LYS A 137 -38.48 -0.77 -2.40
C LYS A 137 -37.79 -1.00 -1.05
N HIS A 138 -36.78 -1.88 -1.02
CA HIS A 138 -36.04 -2.22 0.20
C HIS A 138 -35.11 -1.08 0.65
N ALA A 139 -34.40 -0.44 -0.28
CA ALA A 139 -33.58 0.73 -0.01
C ALA A 139 -34.42 1.90 0.54
N ALA A 140 -35.63 2.11 0.03
CA ALA A 140 -36.55 3.15 0.56
C ALA A 140 -36.95 2.91 2.02
N ILE A 141 -37.15 1.64 2.43
CA ILE A 141 -37.47 1.29 3.82
C ILE A 141 -36.29 1.62 4.75
N LEU A 142 -35.07 1.31 4.32
CA LEU A 142 -33.86 1.64 5.06
C LEU A 142 -33.65 3.15 5.16
N ASP A 143 -33.80 3.87 4.05
CA ASP A 143 -33.65 5.33 4.00
C ASP A 143 -34.67 6.03 4.89
N GLU A 144 -35.94 5.59 4.86
CA GLU A 144 -36.98 6.12 5.73
C GLU A 144 -36.66 5.88 7.22
N GLN A 145 -36.19 4.68 7.58
CA GLN A 145 -35.75 4.41 8.96
C GLN A 145 -34.59 5.35 9.36
N LEU A 146 -33.59 5.47 8.51
CA LEU A 146 -32.35 6.20 8.74
C LEU A 146 -32.53 7.73 8.68
N SER A 147 -33.67 8.20 8.16
CA SER A 147 -34.11 9.59 8.31
C SER A 147 -34.56 9.92 9.74
N LYS A 148 -35.03 8.91 10.49
CA LYS A 148 -35.59 9.05 11.85
C LYS A 148 -34.59 8.76 12.95
N THR A 149 -33.53 8.00 12.63
CA THR A 149 -32.58 7.45 13.61
C THR A 149 -31.15 7.56 13.09
N LYS A 150 -30.19 7.69 14.01
CA LYS A 150 -28.76 7.78 13.66
C LYS A 150 -28.20 6.44 13.17
N TRP A 151 -28.64 5.35 13.78
CA TRP A 151 -28.36 3.96 13.44
C TRP A 151 -29.67 3.19 13.32
N LEU A 152 -29.66 1.97 12.77
CA LEU A 152 -30.89 1.26 12.40
C LEU A 152 -31.84 0.97 13.58
N ALA A 153 -31.29 0.79 14.77
CA ALA A 153 -32.05 0.45 15.98
C ALA A 153 -32.17 1.63 16.97
N GLY A 154 -31.67 2.82 16.65
CA GLY A 154 -31.71 3.99 17.54
C GLY A 154 -30.52 4.93 17.39
N ASP A 155 -29.98 5.40 18.50
CA ASP A 155 -28.89 6.39 18.54
C ASP A 155 -27.49 5.78 18.65
N ASP A 156 -27.42 4.49 18.98
CA ASP A 156 -26.19 3.71 19.15
C ASP A 156 -26.07 2.61 18.10
N VAL A 157 -24.83 2.30 17.73
CA VAL A 157 -24.51 1.22 16.79
C VAL A 157 -24.87 -0.14 17.39
N THR A 158 -25.38 -1.04 16.56
CA THR A 158 -25.73 -2.41 16.94
C THR A 158 -25.21 -3.42 15.92
N ILE A 159 -25.28 -4.70 16.26
CA ILE A 159 -24.96 -5.77 15.30
C ILE A 159 -25.86 -5.75 14.05
N ALA A 160 -27.06 -5.14 14.12
CA ALA A 160 -27.90 -4.95 12.94
C ALA A 160 -27.27 -4.02 11.90
N ASP A 161 -26.48 -3.04 12.33
CA ASP A 161 -25.84 -2.10 11.41
C ASP A 161 -24.78 -2.79 10.56
N ILE A 162 -23.95 -3.63 11.19
CA ILE A 162 -22.97 -4.47 10.48
C ILE A 162 -23.66 -5.47 9.56
N ALA A 163 -24.75 -6.10 10.03
CA ALA A 163 -25.49 -7.08 9.24
C ALA A 163 -26.05 -6.47 7.95
N ILE A 164 -26.75 -5.34 8.05
CA ILE A 164 -27.39 -4.68 6.90
C ILE A 164 -26.38 -4.06 5.93
N ALA A 165 -25.22 -3.63 6.43
CA ALA A 165 -24.18 -3.07 5.57
C ALA A 165 -23.43 -4.16 4.78
N ALA A 166 -23.28 -5.37 5.33
CA ALA A 166 -22.47 -6.43 4.73
C ALA A 166 -22.85 -6.75 3.27
N PRO A 167 -24.13 -6.92 2.88
CA PRO A 167 -24.51 -7.13 1.49
C PRO A 167 -24.14 -5.99 0.53
N MET A 168 -23.87 -4.79 1.05
CA MET A 168 -23.52 -3.58 0.29
C MET A 168 -22.02 -3.26 0.33
N HIS A 169 -21.19 -4.16 0.89
CA HIS A 169 -19.78 -3.91 1.17
C HIS A 169 -18.89 -3.55 -0.06
N LEU A 170 -19.42 -3.72 -1.28
CA LEU A 170 -18.79 -3.31 -2.53
C LEU A 170 -19.73 -2.42 -3.35
N HIS A 171 -20.53 -1.57 -2.69
CA HIS A 171 -21.65 -0.84 -3.31
C HIS A 171 -21.31 -0.15 -4.64
N ALA A 172 -20.09 0.41 -4.77
CA ALA A 172 -19.62 1.02 -6.00
C ALA A 172 -19.38 0.00 -7.13
N ALA A 173 -18.74 -1.13 -6.84
CA ALA A 173 -18.52 -2.19 -7.84
C ALA A 173 -19.81 -2.96 -8.16
N GLN A 174 -20.68 -3.13 -7.17
CA GLN A 174 -22.05 -3.65 -7.31
C GLN A 174 -22.98 -2.70 -8.06
N ARG A 175 -22.58 -1.44 -8.30
CA ARG A 175 -23.39 -0.40 -8.96
C ARG A 175 -24.76 -0.21 -8.27
N LEU A 176 -24.79 -0.26 -6.94
CA LEU A 176 -26.01 -0.04 -6.18
C LEU A 176 -26.49 1.41 -6.35
N PRO A 177 -27.77 1.66 -6.71
CA PRO A 177 -28.26 3.01 -6.99
C PRO A 177 -28.60 3.79 -5.71
N LEU A 178 -27.56 4.11 -4.94
CA LEU A 178 -27.62 4.77 -3.63
C LEU A 178 -27.93 6.26 -3.70
N GLU A 179 -27.67 6.91 -4.83
CA GLU A 179 -27.85 8.35 -5.03
C GLU A 179 -29.28 8.85 -4.76
N LYS A 180 -30.28 7.96 -4.79
CA LYS A 180 -31.68 8.26 -4.48
C LYS A 180 -32.02 8.20 -2.98
N TYR A 181 -31.09 7.72 -2.14
CA TYR A 181 -31.30 7.37 -0.73
C TYR A 181 -30.24 8.03 0.14
N PRO A 182 -30.38 9.34 0.43
CA PRO A 182 -29.33 10.12 1.09
C PRO A 182 -29.08 9.67 2.54
N HIS A 183 -30.08 9.22 3.28
CA HIS A 183 -29.92 8.79 4.67
C HIS A 183 -29.28 7.41 4.77
N LEU A 184 -29.62 6.51 3.84
CA LEU A 184 -28.94 5.22 3.66
C LEU A 184 -27.47 5.44 3.26
N THR A 185 -27.22 6.32 2.28
CA THR A 185 -25.87 6.63 1.81
C THR A 185 -25.01 7.20 2.94
N ARG A 186 -25.50 8.24 3.64
CA ARG A 186 -24.81 8.81 4.81
C ARG A 186 -24.49 7.75 5.87
N TRP A 187 -25.46 6.90 6.19
CA TRP A 187 -25.25 5.85 7.19
C TRP A 187 -24.18 4.84 6.76
N LEU A 188 -24.15 4.46 5.49
CA LEU A 188 -23.14 3.55 4.97
C LEU A 188 -21.76 4.22 4.93
N THR A 189 -21.60 5.33 4.22
CA THR A 189 -20.30 5.92 3.87
C THR A 189 -19.66 6.74 4.99
N ASP A 190 -20.49 7.43 5.79
CA ASP A 190 -20.00 8.38 6.78
C ASP A 190 -20.01 7.78 8.19
N GLN A 191 -20.68 6.65 8.38
CA GLN A 191 -20.78 5.97 9.68
C GLN A 191 -20.20 4.55 9.62
N VAL A 192 -20.87 3.59 8.97
CA VAL A 192 -20.43 2.17 9.00
C VAL A 192 -19.02 2.01 8.42
N GLU A 193 -18.75 2.59 7.25
CA GLU A 193 -17.44 2.50 6.58
C GLU A 193 -16.32 3.24 7.32
N LYS A 194 -16.67 4.11 8.28
CA LYS A 194 -15.72 4.81 9.15
C LYS A 194 -15.40 4.02 10.43
N LEU A 195 -16.08 2.90 10.69
CA LEU A 195 -15.74 2.03 11.80
C LEU A 195 -14.39 1.35 11.53
N PRO A 196 -13.39 1.46 12.42
CA PRO A 196 -12.10 0.79 12.24
C PRO A 196 -12.23 -0.72 12.03
N GLN A 197 -13.19 -1.34 12.72
CA GLN A 197 -13.48 -2.77 12.65
C GLN A 197 -14.01 -3.20 11.28
N TRP A 198 -14.77 -2.33 10.63
CA TRP A 198 -15.22 -2.54 9.26
C TRP A 198 -14.05 -2.43 8.28
N GLN A 199 -13.23 -1.38 8.42
CA GLN A 199 -12.10 -1.12 7.52
C GLN A 199 -11.04 -2.23 7.54
N LYS A 200 -10.78 -2.83 8.71
CA LYS A 200 -9.87 -3.98 8.86
C LYS A 200 -10.23 -5.16 7.95
N THR A 201 -11.51 -5.32 7.59
CA THR A 201 -11.98 -6.43 6.74
C THR A 201 -11.85 -6.16 5.25
N GLN A 202 -11.63 -4.91 4.83
CA GLN A 202 -11.71 -4.50 3.42
C GLN A 202 -10.60 -5.13 2.56
N THR A 203 -9.38 -5.25 3.10
CA THR A 203 -8.21 -5.74 2.34
C THR A 203 -8.43 -7.15 1.76
N ALA A 204 -9.05 -8.05 2.52
CA ALA A 204 -9.29 -9.41 2.03
C ALA A 204 -10.36 -9.46 0.93
N VAL A 205 -11.38 -8.59 1.03
CA VAL A 205 -12.41 -8.45 -0.02
C VAL A 205 -11.81 -7.91 -1.31
N ASP A 206 -11.04 -6.82 -1.22
CA ASP A 206 -10.47 -6.17 -2.41
C ASP A 206 -9.54 -7.13 -3.16
N ARG A 207 -8.69 -7.86 -2.44
CA ARG A 207 -7.78 -8.86 -3.00
C ARG A 207 -8.51 -9.93 -3.80
N ALA A 208 -9.59 -10.47 -3.25
CA ALA A 208 -10.26 -11.64 -3.84
C ALA A 208 -11.32 -11.26 -4.89
N LEU A 209 -12.07 -10.19 -4.68
CA LEU A 209 -13.25 -9.86 -5.48
C LEU A 209 -13.04 -8.70 -6.46
N LEU A 210 -11.96 -7.94 -6.33
CA LEU A 210 -11.61 -6.86 -7.26
C LEU A 210 -10.16 -6.98 -7.80
N PRO A 211 -9.71 -8.16 -8.28
CA PRO A 211 -8.36 -8.34 -8.81
C PRO A 211 -8.21 -7.53 -10.09
N GLY A 212 -7.38 -6.48 -10.04
CA GLY A 212 -7.14 -5.59 -11.18
C GLY A 212 -7.71 -4.18 -11.02
N LYS A 213 -8.59 -3.94 -10.05
CA LYS A 213 -8.58 -2.62 -9.42
C LYS A 213 -7.29 -2.57 -8.59
N ALA A 214 -6.28 -1.85 -9.10
CA ALA A 214 -5.57 -0.96 -8.19
C ALA A 214 -6.68 -0.21 -7.45
N THR A 215 -6.81 -0.42 -6.14
CA THR A 215 -7.95 0.01 -5.32
C THR A 215 -8.22 1.50 -5.49
N THR A 216 -9.06 1.82 -6.48
CA THR A 216 -9.59 3.15 -6.74
C THR A 216 -11.09 3.10 -6.53
N ALA A 217 -11.50 3.23 -5.26
CA ALA A 217 -12.72 3.91 -4.83
C ALA A 217 -12.59 4.14 -3.32
N ASN A 218 -12.63 5.41 -2.91
CA ASN A 218 -12.57 5.92 -1.53
C ASN A 218 -11.21 5.93 -0.83
N GLY A 219 -10.18 6.55 -1.42
CA GLY A 219 -9.16 7.32 -0.68
C GLY A 219 -8.39 6.66 0.47
N THR A 220 -8.50 5.35 0.67
CA THR A 220 -7.75 4.59 1.66
C THR A 220 -6.63 3.89 0.93
N ALA A 221 -5.41 4.29 1.28
CA ALA A 221 -4.20 3.74 0.74
C ALA A 221 -4.14 2.22 0.96
N THR A 222 -4.00 1.44 -0.11
CA THR A 222 -3.62 0.03 0.00
C THR A 222 -2.21 -0.10 0.53
N PHE A 223 -1.90 -1.23 1.14
CA PHE A 223 -0.56 -1.48 1.63
C PHE A 223 -0.15 -2.93 1.41
N THR A 224 1.13 -3.15 1.22
CA THR A 224 1.80 -4.45 1.28
C THR A 224 2.70 -4.49 2.51
N ARG A 225 3.17 -5.68 2.88
CA ARG A 225 4.18 -5.86 3.92
C ARG A 225 5.45 -6.35 3.28
N ALA A 226 6.58 -5.78 3.69
CA ALA A 226 7.87 -6.15 3.16
C ALA A 226 8.98 -5.96 4.18
N ASN A 227 10.02 -6.78 4.07
CA ASN A 227 11.22 -6.63 4.89
C ASN A 227 12.11 -5.52 4.33
N PHE A 228 12.51 -4.59 5.19
CA PHE A 228 13.48 -3.55 4.92
C PHE A 228 14.73 -3.79 5.74
N ASN A 229 15.89 -3.74 5.09
CA ASN A 229 17.18 -3.93 5.74
C ASN A 229 17.65 -2.59 6.32
N TYR A 230 17.24 -2.29 7.55
CA TYR A 230 17.79 -1.18 8.33
C TYR A 230 19.18 -1.55 8.87
N THR A 231 19.87 -0.59 9.46
CA THR A 231 21.19 -0.80 10.06
C THR A 231 21.15 -0.47 11.55
N LYS A 232 21.76 -1.31 12.39
CA LYS A 232 21.89 -1.05 13.83
C LYS A 232 22.84 0.12 14.06
N ASP A 233 22.42 1.10 14.84
CA ASP A 233 23.30 2.18 15.27
C ASP A 233 24.10 1.72 16.49
N VAL A 234 25.36 1.35 16.25
CA VAL A 234 26.30 0.82 17.26
C VAL A 234 27.51 1.74 17.39
N GLU A 235 28.29 1.61 18.47
CA GLU A 235 29.49 2.43 18.68
C GLU A 235 30.55 2.24 17.58
N GLN A 236 30.60 1.06 16.97
CA GLN A 236 31.49 0.78 15.86
C GLN A 236 31.03 1.52 14.60
N ARG A 237 31.99 2.12 13.89
CA ARG A 237 31.74 2.77 12.61
C ARG A 237 31.19 1.78 11.57
N THR A 238 30.08 2.15 10.92
CA THR A 238 29.50 1.39 9.80
C THR A 238 30.24 1.68 8.50
N GLU A 239 30.74 0.63 7.84
CA GLU A 239 31.59 0.75 6.65
C GLU A 239 31.21 -0.28 5.58
N LEU A 240 31.49 0.04 4.31
CA LEU A 240 31.36 -0.89 3.19
C LEU A 240 32.56 -0.75 2.25
N TYR A 241 33.29 -1.85 2.03
CA TYR A 241 34.49 -1.86 1.19
C TYR A 241 34.21 -2.42 -0.21
N PHE A 242 34.63 -1.68 -1.24
CA PHE A 242 34.53 -2.10 -2.65
C PHE A 242 35.83 -2.72 -3.18
N TYR A 243 36.69 -3.19 -2.29
CA TYR A 243 37.94 -3.90 -2.59
C TYR A 243 38.36 -4.76 -1.39
N GLU A 244 39.07 -5.86 -1.65
CA GLU A 244 39.59 -6.71 -0.59
C GLU A 244 40.75 -6.01 0.14
N CYS A 245 40.68 -5.94 1.47
CA CYS A 245 41.79 -5.52 2.33
C CYS A 245 41.61 -6.10 3.75
N GLU A 246 42.69 -6.14 4.54
CA GLU A 246 42.64 -6.65 5.92
C GLU A 246 41.71 -5.82 6.82
N ALA A 247 41.61 -4.51 6.58
CA ALA A 247 40.72 -3.62 7.33
C ALA A 247 39.23 -3.92 7.13
N ALA A 248 38.85 -4.72 6.12
CA ALA A 248 37.46 -5.06 5.83
C ALA A 248 36.94 -6.30 6.59
N LYS A 249 37.75 -6.99 7.41
CA LYS A 249 37.37 -8.29 8.00
C LYS A 249 36.51 -8.19 9.26
N ASP A 250 36.66 -7.13 10.04
CA ASP A 250 35.98 -6.95 11.34
C ASP A 250 35.21 -5.63 11.40
N ILE A 251 34.56 -5.26 10.28
CA ILE A 251 33.77 -4.03 10.17
C ILE A 251 32.32 -4.27 10.54
N HIS A 252 31.61 -3.20 10.92
CA HIS A 252 30.16 -3.22 10.97
C HIS A 252 29.60 -2.92 9.58
N GLU A 253 29.06 -3.93 8.92
CA GLU A 253 28.40 -3.78 7.61
C GLU A 253 26.97 -3.27 7.77
N PRO A 254 26.44 -2.49 6.81
CA PRO A 254 25.07 -2.00 6.87
C PRO A 254 24.04 -3.09 6.55
N GLY A 255 22.78 -2.87 6.96
CA GLY A 255 21.65 -3.76 6.63
C GLY A 255 21.45 -4.94 7.60
N ASP A 256 22.07 -4.89 8.79
CA ASP A 256 22.07 -5.94 9.82
C ASP A 256 20.86 -5.93 10.77
N ASP A 257 19.84 -5.11 10.45
CA ASP A 257 18.59 -4.97 11.20
C ASP A 257 17.35 -5.07 10.29
N PRO A 258 17.01 -6.26 9.76
CA PRO A 258 15.84 -6.43 8.91
C PRO A 258 14.54 -6.31 9.73
N HIS A 259 13.62 -5.45 9.29
CA HIS A 259 12.28 -5.31 9.89
C HIS A 259 11.18 -5.35 8.84
N GLU A 260 10.09 -6.05 9.15
CA GLU A 260 8.88 -6.00 8.33
C GLU A 260 8.18 -4.65 8.53
N MET A 261 8.00 -3.91 7.43
CA MET A 261 7.31 -2.63 7.41
C MET A 261 6.05 -2.72 6.54
N THR A 262 5.08 -1.86 6.86
CA THR A 262 3.95 -1.60 5.97
C THR A 262 4.40 -0.61 4.88
N VAL A 263 4.23 -0.99 3.62
CA VAL A 263 4.53 -0.16 2.45
C VAL A 263 3.23 0.21 1.77
N THR A 264 2.98 1.51 1.66
CA THR A 264 1.69 2.05 1.27
C THR A 264 1.68 2.43 -0.21
N ASP A 265 0.64 2.03 -0.94
CA ASP A 265 0.36 2.44 -2.31
C ASP A 265 0.08 3.95 -2.38
N GLY A 266 0.94 4.66 -3.10
CA GLY A 266 0.88 6.10 -3.31
C GLY A 266 -0.04 6.57 -4.44
N TRP A 267 -0.61 5.69 -5.28
CA TRP A 267 -1.33 6.12 -6.50
C TRP A 267 -2.50 7.08 -6.24
N HIS A 268 -3.26 6.83 -5.17
CA HIS A 268 -4.38 7.69 -4.76
C HIS A 268 -3.96 9.14 -4.38
N ARG A 269 -2.66 9.36 -4.16
CA ARG A 269 -2.04 10.64 -3.80
C ARG A 269 -0.94 11.06 -4.76
N ALA A 270 -0.83 10.42 -5.92
CA ALA A 270 0.23 10.61 -6.91
C ALA A 270 0.55 12.09 -7.17
N ASP A 271 -0.48 12.92 -7.38
CA ASP A 271 -0.34 14.34 -7.72
C ASP A 271 -0.07 15.25 -6.50
N SER A 272 -0.03 14.69 -5.28
CA SER A 272 0.12 15.46 -4.03
C SER A 272 1.49 15.35 -3.37
N PHE A 273 2.31 14.37 -3.78
CA PHE A 273 3.65 14.17 -3.21
C PHE A 273 4.60 15.26 -3.69
N SER A 274 5.33 15.86 -2.75
CA SER A 274 6.28 16.93 -3.02
C SER A 274 7.67 16.58 -2.52
N VAL A 275 8.67 16.86 -3.36
CA VAL A 275 10.10 16.75 -3.00
C VAL A 275 10.48 17.66 -1.83
N ASP A 276 9.75 18.77 -1.60
CA ASP A 276 10.01 19.69 -0.49
C ASP A 276 9.30 19.26 0.81
N LYS A 277 8.33 18.34 0.76
CA LYS A 277 7.54 17.92 1.92
C LYS A 277 7.77 16.46 2.30
N GLU A 278 7.42 15.52 1.42
CA GLU A 278 7.61 14.08 1.65
C GLU A 278 9.02 13.61 1.25
N GLY A 279 9.80 14.44 0.56
CA GLY A 279 11.15 14.12 0.08
C GLY A 279 11.18 13.42 -1.28
N PHE A 280 10.01 13.15 -1.87
CA PHE A 280 9.87 12.59 -3.21
C PHE A 280 8.61 13.11 -3.90
N SER A 281 8.56 13.00 -5.22
CA SER A 281 7.36 13.24 -6.02
C SER A 281 7.22 12.21 -7.14
N LEU A 282 6.00 12.11 -7.67
CA LEU A 282 5.71 11.34 -8.87
C LEU A 282 5.31 12.29 -10.00
N SER A 283 5.72 11.99 -11.23
CA SER A 283 5.29 12.75 -12.40
C SER A 283 5.10 11.85 -13.62
N HIS A 284 4.25 12.28 -14.54
CA HIS A 284 4.22 11.71 -15.88
C HIS A 284 5.42 12.25 -16.66
N PHE A 285 6.16 11.37 -17.30
CA PHE A 285 7.33 11.70 -18.10
C PHE A 285 7.46 10.70 -19.24
N LYS A 286 7.07 11.16 -20.43
CA LYS A 286 7.14 10.39 -21.67
C LYS A 286 8.38 10.83 -22.45
N THR A 287 9.22 9.86 -22.79
CA THR A 287 10.44 10.06 -23.60
C THR A 287 10.35 9.21 -24.86
N GLY A 288 10.98 9.67 -25.94
CA GLY A 288 11.19 8.89 -27.16
C GLY A 288 12.51 8.12 -27.17
N PHE A 289 13.30 8.18 -26.09
CA PHE A 289 14.59 7.54 -26.00
C PHE A 289 14.47 6.01 -25.79
N GLU A 290 15.17 5.23 -26.62
CA GLU A 290 15.06 3.76 -26.62
C GLU A 290 16.43 3.05 -26.46
N THR A 291 17.55 3.73 -26.67
CA THR A 291 18.90 3.14 -26.74
C THR A 291 19.63 3.13 -25.39
N TRP A 292 19.01 2.55 -24.35
CA TRP A 292 19.52 2.56 -22.96
C TRP A 292 20.85 1.85 -22.73
N GLU A 293 21.25 0.93 -23.62
CA GLU A 293 22.51 0.19 -23.48
C GLU A 293 23.74 0.98 -23.96
N ASP A 294 23.54 2.11 -24.65
CA ASP A 294 24.62 2.99 -25.10
C ASP A 294 24.77 4.21 -24.18
N GLU A 295 25.78 4.19 -23.30
CA GLU A 295 26.03 5.28 -22.36
C GLU A 295 26.22 6.64 -23.05
N ALA A 296 26.81 6.67 -24.26
CA ALA A 296 26.99 7.92 -24.99
C ALA A 296 25.63 8.50 -25.42
N SER A 297 24.77 7.67 -26.01
CA SER A 297 23.39 8.06 -26.36
C SER A 297 22.60 8.54 -25.14
N VAL A 298 22.71 7.87 -23.98
CA VAL A 298 22.04 8.30 -22.74
C VAL A 298 22.50 9.71 -22.35
N ARG A 299 23.80 9.98 -22.41
CA ARG A 299 24.36 11.30 -22.06
C ARG A 299 24.00 12.39 -23.06
N GLU A 300 24.00 12.08 -24.35
CA GLU A 300 23.82 13.07 -25.42
C GLU A 300 22.34 13.38 -25.69
N GLN A 301 21.45 12.41 -25.51
CA GLN A 301 20.05 12.53 -25.91
C GLN A 301 19.09 12.53 -24.71
N PHE A 302 19.33 11.70 -23.69
CA PHE A 302 18.41 11.59 -22.56
C PHE A 302 18.68 12.58 -21.43
N TYR A 303 19.94 12.87 -21.11
CA TYR A 303 20.28 13.86 -20.08
C TYR A 303 19.65 15.25 -20.32
N PRO A 304 19.61 15.79 -21.55
CA PRO A 304 18.92 17.05 -21.83
C PRO A 304 17.44 17.03 -21.42
N GLU A 305 16.71 15.93 -21.68
CA GLU A 305 15.30 15.81 -21.28
C GLU A 305 15.14 15.86 -19.75
N ILE A 306 16.05 15.20 -19.01
CA ILE A 306 16.06 15.23 -17.54
C ILE A 306 16.37 16.62 -16.99
N VAL A 307 17.31 17.34 -17.63
CA VAL A 307 17.64 18.72 -17.26
C VAL A 307 16.42 19.62 -17.41
N GLU A 308 15.73 19.57 -18.55
CA GLU A 308 14.51 20.36 -18.77
C GLU A 308 13.39 19.97 -17.80
N PHE A 309 13.17 18.66 -17.60
CA PHE A 309 12.18 18.16 -16.67
C PHE A 309 12.39 18.68 -15.24
N LEU A 310 13.62 18.59 -14.72
CA LEU A 310 13.93 19.05 -13.37
C LEU A 310 13.86 20.57 -13.25
N LYS A 311 14.29 21.32 -14.26
CA LYS A 311 14.09 22.78 -14.28
C LYS A 311 12.62 23.15 -14.18
N ASN A 312 11.76 22.51 -14.95
CA ASN A 312 10.33 22.80 -14.99
C ASN A 312 9.61 22.40 -13.70
N THR A 313 9.99 21.28 -13.08
CA THR A 313 9.30 20.75 -11.89
C THR A 313 9.82 21.33 -10.58
N THR A 314 11.07 21.78 -10.53
CA THR A 314 11.69 22.30 -9.30
C THR A 314 11.87 23.81 -9.29
N GLY A 315 11.93 24.44 -10.47
CA GLY A 315 12.28 25.86 -10.61
C GLY A 315 13.79 26.14 -10.61
N ALA A 316 14.64 25.11 -10.70
CA ALA A 316 16.09 25.28 -10.78
C ALA A 316 16.52 26.06 -12.03
N LEU A 317 17.54 26.91 -11.89
CA LEU A 317 18.10 27.69 -13.00
C LEU A 317 19.16 26.90 -13.78
N ARG A 318 19.87 26.01 -13.09
CA ARG A 318 20.87 25.10 -13.66
C ARG A 318 20.69 23.72 -13.06
N VAL A 319 20.72 22.69 -13.91
CA VAL A 319 20.75 21.29 -13.50
C VAL A 319 21.96 20.64 -14.17
N LEU A 320 22.77 19.94 -13.37
CA LEU A 320 23.90 19.15 -13.82
C LEU A 320 23.58 17.67 -13.59
N VAL A 321 23.56 16.89 -14.65
CA VAL A 321 23.57 15.42 -14.56
C VAL A 321 25.02 14.96 -14.52
N PHE A 322 25.41 14.17 -13.51
CA PHE A 322 26.80 13.76 -13.34
C PHE A 322 27.02 12.24 -13.36
N ASP A 323 25.96 11.45 -13.18
CA ASP A 323 26.04 9.99 -13.19
C ASP A 323 24.65 9.35 -13.43
N HIS A 324 24.64 8.11 -13.89
CA HIS A 324 23.44 7.29 -13.94
C HIS A 324 23.71 5.83 -13.59
N THR A 325 22.67 5.13 -13.17
CA THR A 325 22.69 3.67 -13.00
C THR A 325 21.51 3.04 -13.69
N ILE A 326 21.78 2.15 -14.63
CA ILE A 326 20.83 1.32 -15.36
C ILE A 326 20.84 -0.08 -14.77
N ARG A 327 19.67 -0.65 -14.55
CA ARG A 327 19.48 -2.00 -14.00
C ARG A 327 18.67 -2.77 -15.03
N THR A 328 19.21 -3.89 -15.54
CA THR A 328 18.58 -4.76 -16.54
C THR A 328 18.87 -6.23 -16.23
N GLN A 329 18.09 -7.15 -16.78
CA GLN A 329 18.26 -8.60 -16.57
C GLN A 329 19.69 -9.07 -16.93
N ARG A 330 20.30 -8.50 -17.98
CA ARG A 330 21.66 -8.85 -18.44
C ARG A 330 22.76 -8.52 -17.44
N ASN A 331 22.49 -7.63 -16.49
CA ASN A 331 23.48 -7.06 -15.58
C ASN A 331 23.39 -7.60 -14.14
N GLU A 332 22.38 -8.41 -13.83
CA GLU A 332 22.18 -9.00 -12.50
C GLU A 332 23.34 -9.92 -12.06
N ALA A 333 24.04 -10.55 -13.01
CA ALA A 333 25.16 -11.45 -12.73
C ALA A 333 26.48 -10.75 -12.33
N LYS A 334 26.55 -9.41 -12.34
CA LYS A 334 27.79 -8.65 -12.05
C LYS A 334 27.86 -8.31 -10.55
N LYS A 335 28.91 -8.79 -9.85
CA LYS A 335 29.11 -8.59 -8.40
C LYS A 335 29.44 -7.13 -8.06
N LEU A 336 29.02 -6.69 -6.87
CA LEU A 336 29.25 -5.35 -6.29
C LEU A 336 30.74 -4.91 -6.26
N THR A 337 31.67 -5.87 -6.30
CA THR A 337 33.13 -5.67 -6.19
C THR A 337 33.84 -5.38 -7.52
N GLN A 338 33.14 -5.34 -8.66
CA GLN A 338 33.75 -5.01 -9.95
C GLN A 338 33.81 -3.49 -10.18
N GLN A 339 35.01 -2.90 -10.05
CA GLN A 339 35.25 -1.45 -10.13
C GLN A 339 34.96 -0.82 -11.50
N THR A 340 34.93 -1.60 -12.58
CA THR A 340 34.96 -1.10 -13.96
C THR A 340 33.58 -0.88 -14.60
N ASN A 341 32.47 -1.08 -13.87
CA ASN A 341 31.13 -0.93 -14.44
C ASN A 341 30.10 -0.45 -13.40
N THR A 342 30.28 0.77 -12.89
CA THR A 342 29.43 1.32 -11.82
C THR A 342 27.99 1.61 -12.24
N SER A 343 27.73 1.74 -13.54
CA SER A 343 26.43 2.08 -14.13
C SER A 343 25.46 0.89 -14.19
N GLN A 344 25.88 -0.35 -13.91
CA GLN A 344 25.06 -1.56 -14.11
C GLN A 344 24.98 -2.41 -12.83
N ARG A 345 23.88 -2.31 -12.06
CA ARG A 345 23.76 -2.90 -10.71
C ARG A 345 22.41 -3.57 -10.45
N ALA A 346 22.38 -4.53 -9.52
CA ALA A 346 21.13 -5.04 -8.97
C ALA A 346 20.38 -3.96 -8.16
N PRO A 347 19.05 -4.10 -7.94
CA PRO A 347 18.31 -3.30 -6.96
C PRO A 347 18.97 -3.31 -5.58
N VAL A 348 19.11 -2.13 -4.96
CA VAL A 348 19.69 -2.00 -3.61
C VAL A 348 18.58 -2.20 -2.59
N MET A 349 18.71 -3.23 -1.76
CA MET A 349 17.73 -3.62 -0.73
C MET A 349 18.06 -3.02 0.66
N LEU A 350 19.11 -2.21 0.74
CA LEU A 350 19.52 -1.49 1.95
C LEU A 350 18.68 -0.21 2.07
N VAL A 351 18.18 0.09 3.28
CA VAL A 351 17.59 1.40 3.58
C VAL A 351 18.70 2.45 3.65
N HIS A 352 18.69 3.40 2.72
CA HIS A 352 19.74 4.42 2.62
C HIS A 352 19.25 5.75 2.06
N CYS A 353 20.09 6.78 2.19
CA CYS A 353 20.05 8.01 1.41
C CYS A 353 21.44 8.26 0.82
N ASP A 354 21.50 8.69 -0.44
CA ASP A 354 22.74 8.74 -1.22
C ASP A 354 23.77 9.78 -0.75
N TYR A 355 23.35 10.78 0.03
CA TYR A 355 24.23 11.86 0.46
C TYR A 355 24.03 12.19 1.94
N THR A 356 25.11 12.67 2.53
CA THR A 356 25.14 13.27 3.87
C THR A 356 25.17 14.80 3.75
N ALA A 357 25.02 15.49 4.88
CA ALA A 357 25.17 16.94 4.91
C ALA A 357 26.57 17.40 4.47
N GLU A 358 27.58 16.55 4.62
CA GLU A 358 28.96 16.79 4.24
C GLU A 358 29.28 16.32 2.82
N SER A 359 28.77 15.16 2.40
CA SER A 359 29.10 14.59 1.09
C SER A 359 28.43 15.32 -0.07
N GLY A 360 27.26 15.94 0.14
CA GLY A 360 26.60 16.80 -0.87
C GLY A 360 27.51 17.95 -1.34
N PRO A 361 27.91 18.89 -0.46
CA PRO A 361 28.84 19.96 -0.82
C PRO A 361 30.20 19.48 -1.32
N ALA A 362 30.74 18.41 -0.73
CA ALA A 362 31.99 17.81 -1.19
C ALA A 362 31.88 17.32 -2.65
N ARG A 363 30.73 16.77 -3.04
CA ARG A 363 30.46 16.32 -4.42
C ARG A 363 30.36 17.50 -5.39
N VAL A 364 29.77 18.62 -4.98
CA VAL A 364 29.77 19.86 -5.79
C VAL A 364 31.19 20.33 -6.05
N ARG A 365 32.03 20.41 -5.01
CA ARG A 365 33.46 20.79 -5.13
C ARG A 365 34.23 19.87 -6.06
N GLN A 366 33.99 18.56 -5.96
CA GLN A 366 34.65 17.58 -6.82
C GLN A 366 34.30 17.77 -8.31
N LEU A 367 33.03 18.07 -8.62
CA LEU A 367 32.54 18.11 -9.99
C LEU A 367 32.74 19.46 -10.67
N LEU A 368 32.65 20.56 -9.92
CA LEU A 368 32.61 21.93 -10.47
C LEU A 368 33.82 22.79 -10.10
N GLN A 369 34.70 22.29 -9.22
CA GLN A 369 36.01 22.88 -8.92
C GLN A 369 35.93 24.39 -8.67
N ASP A 370 36.41 25.22 -9.60
CA ASP A 370 36.51 26.68 -9.46
C ASP A 370 35.15 27.39 -9.27
N GLU A 371 34.06 26.83 -9.79
CA GLU A 371 32.71 27.40 -9.65
C GLU A 371 32.01 26.99 -8.34
N ALA A 372 32.56 26.00 -7.62
CA ALA A 372 31.83 25.31 -6.56
C ALA A 372 31.43 26.21 -5.39
N GLU A 373 32.34 27.07 -4.91
CA GLU A 373 32.05 27.93 -3.74
C GLU A 373 31.03 29.02 -4.08
N ASP A 374 31.04 29.58 -5.29
CA ASP A 374 30.01 30.53 -5.71
C ASP A 374 28.63 29.85 -5.78
N LEU A 375 28.56 28.64 -6.34
CA LEU A 375 27.30 27.90 -6.41
C LEU A 375 26.79 27.44 -5.04
N LEU A 376 27.69 26.99 -4.15
CA LEU A 376 27.37 26.60 -2.77
C LEU A 376 26.99 27.77 -1.87
N SER A 377 27.24 29.02 -2.30
CA SER A 377 26.75 30.22 -1.60
C SER A 377 25.25 30.43 -1.76
N ARG A 378 24.60 29.68 -2.67
CA ARG A 378 23.16 29.70 -2.95
C ARG A 378 22.56 28.32 -2.67
N ARG A 379 21.24 28.19 -2.84
CA ARG A 379 20.57 26.91 -2.65
C ARG A 379 21.05 25.89 -3.69
N VAL A 380 21.48 24.73 -3.19
CA VAL A 380 21.84 23.56 -3.99
C VAL A 380 21.06 22.36 -3.48
N ALA A 381 20.41 21.63 -4.38
CA ALA A 381 19.71 20.39 -4.05
C ALA A 381 20.14 19.26 -5.00
N PHE A 382 20.13 18.03 -4.51
CA PHE A 382 20.40 16.85 -5.31
C PHE A 382 19.11 16.10 -5.51
N PHE A 383 18.85 15.74 -6.76
CA PHE A 383 17.69 14.94 -7.13
C PHE A 383 18.14 13.69 -7.87
N ASN A 384 17.66 12.54 -7.41
CA ASN A 384 17.73 11.31 -8.18
C ASN A 384 16.41 11.15 -8.93
N VAL A 385 16.48 10.93 -10.23
CA VAL A 385 15.32 10.72 -11.10
C VAL A 385 15.27 9.25 -11.46
N TRP A 386 14.29 8.53 -10.93
CA TRP A 386 14.14 7.08 -11.09
C TRP A 386 12.97 6.75 -12.02
N LYS A 387 13.20 5.87 -13.00
CA LYS A 387 12.25 5.56 -14.07
C LYS A 387 12.33 4.09 -14.54
N PRO A 388 11.19 3.42 -14.77
CA PRO A 388 11.14 2.16 -15.54
C PRO A 388 11.51 2.34 -17.02
N LEU A 389 12.24 1.39 -17.60
CA LEU A 389 12.74 1.51 -18.98
C LEU A 389 11.77 0.99 -20.04
N HIS A 390 11.53 -0.31 -20.07
CA HIS A 390 10.85 -0.97 -21.19
C HIS A 390 9.46 -1.48 -20.86
N HIS A 391 9.25 -1.93 -19.62
CA HIS A 391 8.01 -2.54 -19.19
C HIS A 391 7.62 -2.08 -17.79
N THR A 392 6.40 -2.44 -17.41
CA THR A 392 5.86 -2.24 -16.07
C THR A 392 6.75 -2.90 -15.02
N VAL A 393 6.97 -2.23 -13.90
CA VAL A 393 7.71 -2.79 -12.76
C VAL A 393 6.80 -3.71 -11.96
N GLU A 394 7.14 -5.00 -11.96
CA GLU A 394 6.37 -6.04 -11.27
C GLU A 394 7.14 -6.71 -10.14
N GLU A 395 8.48 -6.73 -10.22
CA GLU A 395 9.36 -7.24 -9.16
C GLU A 395 10.19 -6.10 -8.55
N ARG A 396 10.48 -6.21 -7.25
CA ARG A 396 11.42 -5.35 -6.51
C ARG A 396 11.20 -3.85 -6.75
N PRO A 397 9.98 -3.29 -6.59
CA PRO A 397 9.72 -1.88 -6.79
C PRO A 397 10.55 -0.99 -5.85
N LEU A 398 10.57 0.32 -6.15
CA LEU A 398 11.23 1.32 -5.31
C LEU A 398 10.25 1.82 -4.24
N ALA A 399 10.68 1.81 -2.98
CA ALA A 399 9.96 2.43 -1.87
C ALA A 399 10.73 3.64 -1.31
N MET A 400 9.97 4.63 -0.85
CA MET A 400 10.46 5.88 -0.27
C MET A 400 9.89 6.05 1.14
N CYS A 401 10.76 6.39 2.09
CA CYS A 401 10.38 6.72 3.46
C CYS A 401 10.00 8.20 3.54
N ASP A 402 8.77 8.49 3.93
CA ASP A 402 8.25 9.85 4.08
C ASP A 402 9.06 10.61 5.14
N VAL A 403 9.69 11.71 4.73
CA VAL A 403 10.54 12.53 5.60
C VAL A 403 9.79 13.05 6.83
N SER A 404 8.47 13.24 6.76
CA SER A 404 7.65 13.64 7.93
C SER A 404 7.56 12.57 9.03
N SER A 405 7.97 11.34 8.72
CA SER A 405 7.99 10.20 9.63
C SER A 405 9.40 9.71 10.00
N ALA A 406 10.42 10.25 9.34
CA ALA A 406 11.83 9.86 9.50
C ALA A 406 12.65 11.10 9.93
N PRO A 407 12.67 11.43 11.23
CA PRO A 407 13.47 12.55 11.73
C PRO A 407 14.96 12.34 11.45
N MET A 408 15.71 13.44 11.34
CA MET A 408 17.16 13.38 11.02
C MET A 408 17.97 12.57 12.02
N GLU A 409 17.49 12.43 13.25
CA GLU A 409 18.14 11.56 14.22
C GLU A 409 18.25 10.13 13.70
N ASP A 410 17.27 9.62 12.95
CA ASP A 410 17.26 8.25 12.45
C ASP A 410 18.32 7.96 11.38
N PHE A 411 18.96 8.99 10.83
CA PHE A 411 20.00 8.87 9.80
C PHE A 411 21.39 8.93 10.44
N PHE A 412 22.27 8.01 10.06
CA PHE A 412 23.67 8.00 10.47
C PHE A 412 24.59 7.55 9.33
N LYS A 413 25.88 7.87 9.45
CA LYS A 413 26.82 7.80 8.33
C LYS A 413 27.23 6.36 8.03
N LEU A 414 27.08 5.98 6.76
CA LEU A 414 27.76 4.84 6.16
C LEU A 414 28.97 5.34 5.37
N TYR A 415 30.14 4.76 5.65
CA TYR A 415 31.36 5.10 4.94
C TYR A 415 31.66 4.10 3.83
N LEU A 416 31.70 4.60 2.60
CA LEU A 416 31.94 3.83 1.39
C LEU A 416 33.43 3.86 1.04
N GLN A 417 34.12 2.74 1.23
CA GLN A 417 35.56 2.65 1.08
C GLN A 417 35.92 2.19 -0.34
N TYR A 418 36.43 3.11 -1.14
CA TYR A 418 37.03 2.85 -2.45
C TYR A 418 38.57 2.88 -2.35
N ARG A 419 39.27 2.34 -3.36
CA ARG A 419 40.75 2.31 -3.35
C ARG A 419 41.37 3.71 -3.31
N ASP A 420 40.70 4.68 -3.91
CA ASP A 420 41.18 6.02 -4.19
C ASP A 420 40.46 7.11 -3.37
N ARG A 421 39.35 6.77 -2.70
CA ARG A 421 38.55 7.74 -1.93
C ARG A 421 37.64 7.08 -0.90
N VAL A 422 37.16 7.90 0.03
CA VAL A 422 36.06 7.56 0.95
C VAL A 422 34.82 8.35 0.54
N GLY A 423 33.72 7.67 0.27
CA GLY A 423 32.40 8.26 0.09
C GLY A 423 31.59 8.19 1.39
N GLU A 424 30.52 8.98 1.48
CA GLU A 424 29.58 8.94 2.60
C GLU A 424 28.14 8.98 2.10
N ASN A 425 27.35 8.02 2.60
CA ASN A 425 25.90 7.96 2.46
C ASN A 425 25.28 7.97 3.87
N TYR A 426 23.98 8.20 3.96
CA TYR A 426 23.25 7.83 5.18
C TYR A 426 22.68 6.43 5.06
N VAL A 427 22.70 5.70 6.17
CA VAL A 427 21.83 4.56 6.49
C VAL A 427 20.87 4.97 7.59
N MET A 428 19.81 4.18 7.78
CA MET A 428 18.79 4.50 8.78
C MET A 428 18.69 3.41 9.84
N ARG A 429 18.47 3.83 11.08
CA ARG A 429 17.99 2.93 12.14
C ARG A 429 16.51 2.65 11.95
N HIS A 430 16.02 1.52 12.45
CA HIS A 430 14.59 1.21 12.39
C HIS A 430 13.78 2.10 13.34
N SER A 431 12.61 2.52 12.86
CA SER A 431 11.55 3.12 13.67
C SER A 431 10.18 2.59 13.22
N PRO A 432 9.30 2.16 14.14
CA PRO A 432 7.96 1.70 13.78
C PRO A 432 7.08 2.83 13.23
N ASN A 433 7.50 4.09 13.39
CA ASN A 433 6.78 5.26 12.88
C ASN A 433 7.07 5.53 11.40
N HIS A 434 8.11 4.93 10.82
CA HIS A 434 8.46 5.13 9.42
C HIS A 434 7.30 4.77 8.49
N LYS A 435 6.91 5.72 7.65
CA LYS A 435 5.88 5.55 6.63
C LYS A 435 6.54 5.34 5.29
N TRP A 436 6.41 4.13 4.76
CA TRP A 436 6.91 3.78 3.45
C TRP A 436 5.84 3.92 2.39
N TRP A 437 6.23 4.47 1.25
CA TRP A 437 5.39 4.66 0.07
C TRP A 437 6.00 4.00 -1.14
N TYR A 438 5.17 3.42 -2.00
CA TYR A 438 5.59 2.94 -3.31
C TYR A 438 4.47 3.09 -4.34
N PHE A 439 4.81 2.89 -5.61
CA PHE A 439 3.87 2.98 -6.72
C PHE A 439 3.84 1.63 -7.46
N PRO A 440 2.93 0.70 -7.10
CA PRO A 440 2.87 -0.62 -7.71
C PRO A 440 2.60 -0.53 -9.21
N LYS A 441 3.22 -1.43 -10.01
CA LYS A 441 3.00 -1.48 -11.47
C LYS A 441 3.29 -0.17 -12.19
N MET A 442 4.34 0.55 -11.77
CA MET A 442 4.79 1.76 -12.43
C MET A 442 5.26 1.48 -13.87
N THR A 443 4.81 2.29 -14.83
CA THR A 443 5.07 2.11 -16.26
C THR A 443 6.24 2.99 -16.74
N PRO A 444 6.79 2.73 -17.95
CA PRO A 444 7.79 3.59 -18.58
C PRO A 444 7.32 4.99 -18.95
N GLU A 445 6.09 5.41 -18.62
CA GLU A 445 5.64 6.80 -18.82
C GLU A 445 5.63 7.59 -17.50
N GLN A 446 6.12 7.00 -16.41
CA GLN A 446 6.13 7.61 -15.08
C GLN A 446 7.57 7.78 -14.60
N VAL A 447 7.78 8.72 -13.67
CA VAL A 447 9.07 9.00 -13.05
C VAL A 447 8.90 9.38 -11.57
N ILE A 448 9.80 8.91 -10.72
CA ILE A 448 9.91 9.32 -9.31
C ILE A 448 11.11 10.26 -9.20
N THR A 449 10.91 11.42 -8.59
CA THR A 449 12.01 12.32 -8.21
C THR A 449 12.24 12.17 -6.71
N LEU A 450 13.46 11.80 -6.32
CA LEU A 450 13.90 11.68 -4.93
C LEU A 450 14.80 12.86 -4.59
N LYS A 451 14.57 13.52 -3.47
CA LYS A 451 15.48 14.53 -2.95
C LYS A 451 16.48 13.90 -1.99
N THR A 452 17.72 13.77 -2.46
CA THR A 452 18.79 13.09 -1.72
C THR A 452 19.72 14.05 -0.97
N TYR A 453 19.64 15.36 -1.25
CA TYR A 453 20.28 16.42 -0.46
C TYR A 453 19.59 17.77 -0.73
N ASP A 454 19.53 18.66 0.26
CA ASP A 454 19.21 20.09 0.10
C ASP A 454 20.03 20.91 1.10
N SER A 455 20.64 21.99 0.62
CA SER A 455 21.43 22.90 1.45
C SER A 455 20.57 23.73 2.40
N GLU A 456 19.30 23.97 2.05
CA GLU A 456 18.39 24.73 2.91
C GLU A 456 17.95 23.94 4.14
N THR A 457 17.75 24.65 5.25
CA THR A 457 17.38 24.07 6.56
C THR A 457 16.08 24.66 7.13
N ASP A 458 15.26 25.26 6.27
CA ASP A 458 14.03 25.98 6.60
C ASP A 458 12.80 25.08 6.83
N GLY A 459 13.03 23.80 7.14
CA GLY A 459 11.98 22.82 7.41
C GLY A 459 11.53 22.01 6.20
N ARG A 460 12.00 22.32 4.98
CA ARG A 460 11.78 21.45 3.82
C ARG A 460 12.50 20.12 3.99
N ALA A 461 12.01 19.09 3.29
CA ALA A 461 12.70 17.81 3.19
C ALA A 461 14.10 18.00 2.59
N ARG A 462 15.09 17.29 3.14
CA ARG A 462 16.50 17.38 2.73
C ARG A 462 17.09 16.03 2.31
N PHE A 463 16.71 14.96 2.99
CA PHE A 463 17.23 13.62 2.77
C PHE A 463 16.07 12.63 2.79
N VAL A 464 15.84 11.91 1.69
CA VAL A 464 14.82 10.87 1.62
C VAL A 464 15.47 9.48 1.72
N GLY A 465 15.05 8.72 2.72
CA GLY A 465 15.38 7.30 2.83
C GLY A 465 14.65 6.51 1.74
N HIS A 466 15.33 5.60 1.07
CA HIS A 466 14.72 4.76 0.03
C HIS A 466 15.37 3.38 -0.04
N SER A 467 14.64 2.42 -0.59
CA SER A 467 15.10 1.05 -0.79
C SER A 467 14.29 0.37 -1.88
N ALA A 468 14.89 -0.59 -2.60
CA ALA A 468 14.11 -1.64 -3.23
C ALA A 468 13.60 -2.61 -2.16
N PHE A 469 12.48 -3.29 -2.41
CA PHE A 469 11.93 -4.26 -1.46
C PHE A 469 11.22 -5.40 -2.21
N GLU A 470 11.08 -6.56 -1.58
CA GLU A 470 10.30 -7.67 -2.15
C GLU A 470 8.80 -7.42 -1.93
N ASP A 471 8.06 -7.15 -3.01
CA ASP A 471 6.60 -7.02 -2.93
C ASP A 471 5.97 -8.41 -2.94
N LEU A 472 5.32 -8.79 -1.85
CA LEU A 472 4.64 -10.09 -1.74
C LEU A 472 3.46 -10.23 -2.71
N ASN A 473 3.03 -9.15 -3.36
CA ASN A 473 2.02 -9.19 -4.42
C ASN A 473 2.62 -9.44 -5.81
N SER A 474 3.95 -9.47 -5.96
CA SER A 474 4.61 -9.83 -7.21
C SER A 474 4.32 -11.29 -7.56
N ALA A 475 4.04 -11.57 -8.84
CA ALA A 475 3.92 -12.94 -9.31
C ALA A 475 5.26 -13.69 -9.14
N PRO A 476 5.27 -15.01 -8.82
CA PRO A 476 6.52 -15.77 -8.67
C PRO A 476 7.44 -15.76 -9.90
N ASN A 477 6.88 -15.47 -11.07
CA ASN A 477 7.57 -15.36 -12.36
C ASN A 477 7.52 -13.94 -12.94
N ALA A 478 7.34 -12.92 -12.09
CA ALA A 478 7.34 -11.53 -12.50
C ALA A 478 8.63 -11.18 -13.27
N PRO A 479 8.55 -10.36 -14.32
CA PRO A 479 9.73 -9.93 -15.06
C PRO A 479 10.65 -9.10 -14.14
N ILE A 480 11.95 -9.34 -14.28
CA ILE A 480 12.99 -8.57 -13.56
C ILE A 480 12.83 -7.09 -13.86
N ARG A 481 12.93 -6.27 -12.82
CA ARG A 481 12.86 -4.82 -12.94
C ARG A 481 13.97 -4.24 -13.83
N GLU A 482 13.56 -3.60 -14.92
CA GLU A 482 14.45 -2.79 -15.75
C GLU A 482 14.20 -1.29 -15.50
N SER A 483 15.22 -0.59 -14.98
CA SER A 483 15.08 0.79 -14.52
C SER A 483 16.36 1.60 -14.68
N ILE A 484 16.22 2.92 -14.76
CA ILE A 484 17.31 3.88 -14.70
C ILE A 484 17.14 4.82 -13.51
N GLU A 485 18.26 5.20 -12.93
CA GLU A 485 18.35 6.22 -11.89
C GLU A 485 19.39 7.25 -12.31
N ILE A 486 18.95 8.47 -12.56
CA ILE A 486 19.80 9.59 -12.99
C ILE A 486 20.11 10.46 -11.78
N ARG A 487 21.38 10.75 -11.51
CA ARG A 487 21.80 11.58 -10.37
C ARG A 487 22.13 12.98 -10.85
N THR A 488 21.51 13.97 -10.20
CA THR A 488 21.57 15.37 -10.62
C THR A 488 21.85 16.32 -9.47
N ILE A 489 22.41 17.48 -9.81
CA ILE A 489 22.56 18.63 -8.92
C ILE A 489 21.77 19.78 -9.53
N ALA A 490 20.87 20.38 -8.76
CA ALA A 490 20.08 21.54 -9.11
C ALA A 490 20.56 22.76 -8.33
N PHE A 491 20.73 23.88 -9.03
CA PHE A 491 21.14 25.18 -8.50
C PHE A 491 20.03 26.19 -8.73
N PHE A 492 19.69 26.96 -7.69
CA PHE A 492 18.54 27.87 -7.65
C PHE A 492 18.95 29.34 -7.56
#